data_AF-A0A0W0WE39-F1
#
_entry.id   AF-A0A0W0WE39-F1
#
_cell.length_a   1.000
_cell.length_b   1.000
_cell.length_c   1.000
_cell.angle_alpha   90.00
_cell.angle_beta   90.00
_cell.angle_gamma   90.00
#
_symmetry.space_group_name_H-M   'P 1'
#
loop_
_entity.id
_entity.type
_entity.pdbx_description
1 polymer ?
#
loop_
_entity_poly.entity_id
_entity_poly.type
_entity_poly.pdbx_seq_one_letter_code
_entity_poly.pdbx_strand_id
1 'polypeptide(L)' 'MALIKNKNLNSKKQIKIKIDEKTLKQIEQYCEWSGIFDLGYFFEKASDFVFKKDLEWKLFKKGKLTTDA' A
#
# COMPACT_ATOMS: atom_id res chain seq x y z
N MET A 1 35.93 -16.12 -0.85
CA MET A 1 34.55 -16.51 -0.50
C MET A 1 33.65 -15.32 -0.73
N ALA A 2 32.66 -15.41 -1.61
CA ALA A 2 31.71 -14.31 -1.81
C ALA A 2 30.64 -14.37 -0.71
N LEU A 3 30.54 -13.30 0.07
CA LEU A 3 29.44 -13.08 1.01
C LEU A 3 28.18 -12.81 0.20
N ILE A 4 27.33 -13.82 0.05
CA ILE A 4 25.99 -13.66 -0.51
C ILE A 4 25.22 -12.75 0.46
N LYS A 5 25.12 -11.46 0.15
CA LYS A 5 24.23 -10.53 0.84
C LYS A 5 22.80 -11.03 0.63
N ASN A 6 22.26 -11.70 1.63
CA ASN A 6 20.87 -12.12 1.68
C ASN A 6 19.99 -10.87 1.80
N LYS A 7 19.77 -10.18 0.67
CA LYS A 7 19.03 -8.93 0.59
C LYS A 7 17.57 -9.29 0.30
N ASN A 8 16.82 -9.59 1.35
CA ASN A 8 15.40 -9.25 1.50
C ASN A 8 14.86 -9.85 2.80
N LEU A 9 15.34 -9.31 3.93
CA LEU A 9 14.46 -9.22 5.08
C LEU A 9 13.36 -8.24 4.69
N ASN A 10 12.20 -8.79 4.35
CA ASN A 10 10.99 -8.07 4.01
C ASN A 10 10.66 -7.12 5.17
N SER A 11 11.13 -5.87 5.09
CA SER A 11 11.06 -4.91 6.20
C SER A 11 9.65 -4.33 6.29
N LYS A 12 8.67 -5.20 6.56
CA LYS A 12 7.31 -4.80 6.85
C LYS A 12 7.34 -3.94 8.11
N LYS A 13 6.84 -2.72 8.02
CA LYS A 13 6.73 -1.81 9.16
C LYS A 13 5.31 -1.89 9.70
N GLN A 14 5.17 -2.07 11.00
CA GLN A 14 3.88 -1.94 11.66
C GLN A 14 3.52 -0.46 11.75
N ILE A 15 2.29 -0.14 11.36
CA ILE A 15 1.72 1.21 11.48
C ILE A 15 0.45 1.14 12.31
N LYS A 16 0.21 2.19 13.11
CA LYS A 16 -1.04 2.35 13.86
C LYS A 16 -1.93 3.33 13.12
N ILE A 17 -3.11 2.90 12.72
CA ILE A 17 -4.04 3.67 11.91
C ILE A 17 -5.34 3.85 12.69
N LYS A 18 -5.97 5.02 12.58
CA LYS A 18 -7.37 5.23 12.98
C LYS A 18 -8.21 5.31 11.71
N ILE A 19 -9.28 4.55 11.65
CA ILE A 19 -10.19 4.47 10.51
C ILE A 19 -11.63 4.50 11.04
N ASP A 20 -12.55 5.02 10.22
CA ASP A 20 -13.97 4.99 10.53
C ASP A 20 -14.50 3.55 10.62
N GLU A 21 -15.40 3.30 11.57
CA GLU A 21 -15.93 1.96 11.84
C GLU A 21 -16.68 1.36 10.62
N LYS A 22 -17.44 2.17 9.89
CA LYS A 22 -18.19 1.69 8.72
C LYS A 22 -17.25 1.27 7.61
N THR A 23 -16.18 2.05 7.43
CA THR A 23 -15.14 1.75 6.43
C THR A 23 -14.40 0.46 6.82
N LEU A 24 -14.04 0.30 8.10
CA LEU A 24 -13.41 -0.92 8.58
C LEU A 24 -14.29 -2.15 8.34
N LYS A 25 -15.58 -2.08 8.67
CA LYS A 25 -16.53 -3.18 8.42
C LYS A 25 -16.62 -3.57 6.96
N GLN A 26 -16.63 -2.60 6.04
CA GLN A 26 -16.64 -2.90 4.60
C GLN A 26 -15.34 -3.57 4.15
N ILE A 27 -14.19 -3.16 4.69
CA ILE A 27 -12.90 -3.79 4.41
C ILE A 27 -12.90 -5.23 4.92
N GLU A 28 -13.37 -5.46 6.15
CA GLU A 28 -13.44 -6.81 6.74
C GLU A 28 -14.35 -7.73 5.93
N GLN A 29 -15.55 -7.26 5.54
CA GLN A 29 -16.46 -8.02 4.67
C GLN A 29 -15.83 -8.36 3.32
N TYR A 30 -15.11 -7.41 2.72
CA TYR A 30 -14.40 -7.66 1.46
C TYR A 30 -13.27 -8.67 1.64
N CYS A 31 -12.50 -8.55 2.73
CA CYS A 31 -11.44 -9.47 3.08
C CYS A 31 -11.98 -10.89 3.29
N GLU A 32 -13.10 -11.04 3.98
CA GLU A 32 -13.79 -12.33 4.17
C GLU A 32 -14.24 -12.93 2.83
N TRP A 33 -14.92 -12.14 1.98
CA TRP A 33 -15.37 -12.58 0.66
C TRP A 33 -14.24 -12.98 -0.27
N SER A 34 -13.11 -12.25 -0.24
CA SER A 34 -11.95 -12.49 -1.10
C SER A 34 -10.96 -13.53 -0.54
N GLY A 35 -11.18 -14.02 0.68
CA GLY A 35 -10.27 -14.93 1.38
C GLY A 35 -8.95 -14.27 1.80
N ILE A 36 -8.93 -12.95 1.97
CA ILE A 36 -7.78 -12.20 2.46
C ILE A 36 -7.86 -12.12 3.99
N PHE A 37 -6.87 -12.71 4.68
CA PHE A 37 -6.82 -12.70 6.16
C PHE A 37 -5.86 -11.66 6.72
N ASP A 38 -5.07 -10.99 5.87
CA ASP A 38 -4.11 -9.96 6.27
C ASP A 38 -4.61 -8.58 5.83
N LEU A 39 -5.04 -7.77 6.80
CA LEU A 39 -5.47 -6.39 6.58
C LEU A 39 -4.33 -5.54 5.97
N GLY A 40 -3.08 -5.82 6.35
CA GLY A 40 -1.91 -5.15 5.79
C GLY A 40 -1.77 -5.44 4.29
N TYR A 41 -2.02 -6.68 3.87
CA TYR A 41 -2.02 -7.05 2.45
C TYR A 41 -3.12 -6.31 1.67
N PHE A 42 -4.32 -6.16 2.26
CA PHE A 42 -5.38 -5.34 1.67
C PHE A 42 -4.91 -3.89 1.44
N PHE A 43 -4.30 -3.26 2.45
CA PHE A 43 -3.81 -1.89 2.32
C PHE A 43 -2.66 -1.75 1.32
N GLU A 44 -1.76 -2.72 1.23
CA GLU A 44 -0.71 -2.74 0.21
C GLU A 44 -1.32 -2.78 -1.20
N LYS A 45 -2.31 -3.65 -1.43
CA LYS A 45 -3.00 -3.75 -2.73
C LYS A 45 -3.85 -2.53 -3.07
N ALA A 46 -4.56 -1.98 -2.10
CA ALA A 46 -5.30 -0.74 -2.27
C ALA A 46 -4.36 0.42 -2.63
N SER A 47 -3.22 0.53 -1.94
CA SER A 47 -2.19 1.54 -2.22
C SER A 47 -1.61 1.37 -3.62
N ASP A 48 -1.25 0.14 -4.01
CA ASP A 48 -0.79 -0.18 -5.37
C ASP A 48 -1.82 0.24 -6.43
N PHE A 49 -3.10 0.01 -6.17
CA PHE A 49 -4.17 0.42 -7.08
C PHE A 49 -4.26 1.94 -7.21
N VAL A 50 -4.23 2.66 -6.08
CA VAL A 50 -4.22 4.14 -6.06
C VAL A 50 -3.02 4.66 -6.84
N PHE A 51 -1.80 4.20 -6.57
CA PHE A 51 -0.60 4.64 -7.29
C PHE A 51 -0.65 4.35 -8.79
N LYS A 52 -1.33 3.28 -9.19
CA LYS A 52 -1.54 2.92 -10.60
C LYS A 52 -2.67 3.68 -11.27
N LYS A 53 -3.57 4.35 -10.55
CA LYS A 53 -4.71 5.05 -11.15
C LYS A 53 -4.60 6.56 -11.02
N ASP A 54 -3.96 7.04 -9.98
CA ASP A 54 -3.71 8.46 -9.74
C ASP A 54 -2.76 9.02 -10.81
N LEU A 55 -3.30 9.92 -11.64
CA LEU A 55 -2.57 10.55 -12.73
C LEU A 55 -1.59 11.61 -12.21
N GLU A 56 -1.98 12.38 -11.19
CA GLU A 56 -1.12 13.39 -10.57
C GLU A 56 0.06 12.72 -9.90
N TRP A 57 -0.17 11.65 -9.14
CA TRP A 57 0.89 10.85 -8.53
C TRP A 57 1.87 10.33 -9.57
N LYS A 58 1.37 9.84 -10.72
CA LYS A 58 2.23 9.38 -11.82
C LYS A 58 3.03 10.52 -12.46
N LEU A 59 2.42 11.70 -12.63
CA LEU A 59 3.10 12.87 -13.18
C LEU A 59 4.18 13.37 -12.21
N PHE A 60 3.87 13.42 -10.92
CA PHE A 60 4.81 13.73 -9.85
C PHE A 60 6.00 12.75 -9.85
N LYS A 61 5.73 11.43 -9.88
CA LYS A 61 6.76 10.38 -9.99
C LYS A 61 7.66 10.51 -11.22
N LYS A 62 7.14 11.09 -12.31
CA LYS A 62 7.88 11.34 -13.57
C LYS A 62 8.61 12.68 -13.58
N GLY A 63 8.56 13.46 -12.49
CA GLY A 63 9.14 14.79 -12.41
C GLY A 63 8.44 15.82 -13.30
N LYS A 64 7.19 15.56 -13.69
CA LYS A 64 6.40 16.41 -14.60
C LYS A 64 5.39 17.30 -13.88
N LEU A 65 5.19 17.08 -12.58
CA LEU A 65 4.40 17.98 -11.74
C LEU A 65 5.41 18.94 -11.09
N THR A 66 5.63 20.10 -11.69
CA THR A 66 6.28 21.22 -11.01
C THR A 66 5.26 21.76 -10.01
N THR A 67 5.45 21.44 -8.74
CA THR A 67 4.76 22.16 -7.68
C THR A 67 5.37 23.56 -7.67
N ASP A 68 4.77 24.48 -8.41
CA ASP A 68 5.03 25.90 -8.25
C ASP A 68 4.55 26.25 -6.84
N ALA A 69 5.52 26.42 -5.94
CA ALA A 69 5.34 26.86 -4.57
C ALA A 69 5.38 28.39 -4.50
#